data_AF-A0A3M1BRI7-F1
#
_entry.id   AF-A0A3M1BRI7-F1
#
_cell.length_a   1.000
_cell.length_b   1.000
_cell.length_c   1.000
_cell.angle_alpha   90.00
_cell.angle_beta   90.00
_cell.angle_gamma   90.00
#
_symmetry.space_group_name_H-M   'P 1'
#
loop_
_entity.id
_entity.type
_entity.pdbx_description
1 polymer ?
#
loop_
_entity_poly.entity_id
_entity_poly.type
_entity_poly.pdbx_seq_one_letter_code
_entity_poly.pdbx_strand_id
1 'polypeptide(L)'
;MKTLAYGFPKLGEKREFKSLLENFWKGKISEADFIDGMNSLRDWMAELYSSHVDLFPSGELSYYDFVLDTAITLGAVPKRFGDYRGLETYFQMARGGQALEMTKYFNTNYHYLVPELE
;
A
#
# COMPACT_ATOMS: atom_id res chain seq x y z
N MET A 1 -25.00 -20.78 -1.25
CA MET A 1 -24.86 -19.34 -0.99
C MET A 1 -23.41 -18.98 -1.31
N LYS A 2 -23.15 -17.91 -2.06
CA LYS A 2 -21.79 -17.49 -2.38
C LYS A 2 -21.26 -16.57 -1.29
N THR A 3 -20.05 -16.81 -0.81
CA THR A 3 -19.38 -16.10 0.27
C THR A 3 -18.30 -15.19 -0.30
N LEU A 4 -18.25 -13.94 0.17
CA LEU A 4 -17.27 -12.95 -0.24
C LEU A 4 -16.58 -12.34 0.99
N ALA A 5 -15.32 -11.96 0.86
CA ALA A 5 -14.59 -11.15 1.83
C ALA A 5 -13.65 -10.17 1.12
N TYR A 6 -13.34 -9.06 1.79
CA TYR A 6 -12.44 -8.01 1.35
C TYR A 6 -11.92 -7.23 2.57
N GLY A 7 -10.86 -6.45 2.39
CA GLY A 7 -10.28 -5.58 3.42
C GLY A 7 -9.52 -6.34 4.51
N PHE A 8 -9.04 -7.55 4.23
CA PHE A 8 -8.26 -8.33 5.19
C PHE A 8 -6.95 -7.62 5.55
N PRO A 9 -6.52 -7.63 6.83
CA PRO A 9 -5.34 -6.89 7.26
C PRO A 9 -4.05 -7.33 6.55
N LYS A 10 -3.43 -6.39 5.83
CA LYS A 10 -2.15 -6.58 5.13
C LYS A 10 -0.91 -6.66 6.02
N LEU A 11 -1.05 -6.51 7.33
CA LEU A 11 0.08 -6.36 8.24
C LEU A 11 0.95 -7.62 8.37
N GLY A 12 0.35 -8.79 8.15
CA GLY A 12 0.92 -10.07 8.54
C GLY A 12 0.77 -10.35 10.05
N GLU A 13 0.90 -11.61 10.45
CA GLU A 13 0.67 -12.07 11.82
C GLU A 13 1.62 -11.42 12.84
N LYS A 14 2.84 -11.06 12.42
CA LYS A 14 3.87 -10.46 13.26
C LYS A 14 4.26 -9.06 12.81
N ARG A 15 3.41 -8.40 12.01
CA ARG A 15 3.65 -7.07 11.41
C ARG A 15 4.86 -7.07 10.47
N GLU A 16 4.99 -8.10 9.67
CA GLU A 16 5.99 -8.26 8.61
C GLU A 16 5.95 -7.05 7.67
N PHE A 17 4.75 -6.58 7.31
CA PHE A 17 4.56 -5.37 6.47
C PHE A 17 5.26 -4.13 7.05
N LYS A 18 5.09 -3.91 8.36
CA LYS A 18 5.74 -2.78 9.07
C LYS A 18 7.26 -2.93 9.05
N SER A 19 7.74 -4.14 9.31
CA SER A 19 9.17 -4.44 9.34
C SER A 19 9.82 -4.24 7.98
N LEU A 20 9.16 -4.68 6.90
CA LEU A 20 9.60 -4.49 5.52
C LEU A 20 9.71 -3.00 5.16
N LEU A 21 8.65 -2.22 5.41
CA LEU A 21 8.67 -0.77 5.15
C LEU A 21 9.78 -0.05 5.91
N GLU A 22 9.90 -0.30 7.21
CA GLU A 22 10.91 0.37 8.02
C GLU A 22 12.33 -0.01 7.63
N ASN A 23 12.58 -1.28 7.30
CA ASN A 23 13.88 -1.73 6.86
C ASN A 23 14.23 -1.15 5.50
N PHE A 24 13.26 -1.07 4.57
CA PHE A 24 13.45 -0.46 3.27
C PHE A 24 13.79 1.03 3.39
N TRP A 25 13.02 1.80 4.16
CA TRP A 25 13.28 3.23 4.39
C TRP A 25 14.60 3.51 5.13
N LYS A 26 15.07 2.56 5.95
CA LYS A 26 16.38 2.62 6.63
C LYS A 26 17.53 2.14 5.72
N GLY A 27 17.26 1.72 4.49
CA GLY A 27 18.26 1.19 3.56
C GLY A 27 18.86 -0.16 3.98
N LYS A 28 18.18 -0.91 4.86
CA LYS A 28 18.66 -2.20 5.37
C LYS A 28 18.38 -3.37 4.43
N ILE A 29 17.42 -3.21 3.52
CA ILE A 29 17.05 -4.19 2.50
C ILE A 29 16.98 -3.48 1.14
N SER A 30 17.23 -4.22 0.06
CA SER A 30 17.11 -3.68 -1.29
C SER A 30 15.64 -3.53 -1.71
N GLU A 31 15.39 -2.83 -2.81
CA GLU A 31 14.06 -2.77 -3.43
C GLU A 31 13.57 -4.16 -3.85
N ALA A 32 14.46 -5.02 -4.36
CA ALA A 32 14.12 -6.39 -4.71
C ALA A 32 13.66 -7.18 -3.48
N ASP A 33 14.42 -7.13 -2.38
CA ASP A 33 14.06 -7.79 -1.12
C ASP A 33 12.73 -7.28 -0.55
N PHE A 34 12.48 -5.97 -0.68
CA PHE A 34 11.22 -5.36 -0.26
C PHE A 34 10.04 -5.90 -1.09
N ILE A 35 10.18 -5.96 -2.41
CA ILE A 35 9.17 -6.48 -3.33
C ILE A 35 8.92 -7.97 -3.04
N ASP A 36 9.96 -8.77 -2.82
CA ASP A 36 9.83 -10.19 -2.51
C ASP A 36 9.12 -10.43 -1.17
N GLY A 37 9.42 -9.63 -0.15
CA GLY A 37 8.71 -9.64 1.12
C GLY A 37 7.24 -9.26 0.98
N MET A 38 6.92 -8.26 0.14
CA MET A 38 5.55 -7.88 -0.16
C MET A 38 4.81 -8.98 -0.96
N ASN A 39 5.47 -9.64 -1.90
CA ASN A 39 4.89 -10.77 -2.63
C ASN A 39 4.54 -11.92 -1.68
N SER A 40 5.42 -12.23 -0.71
CA SER A 40 5.15 -13.24 0.31
C SER A 40 3.90 -12.90 1.16
N LEU A 41 3.70 -11.62 1.49
CA LEU A 41 2.48 -11.15 2.17
C LEU A 41 1.24 -11.29 1.29
N ARG A 42 1.35 -10.99 -0.01
CA ARG A 42 0.25 -11.15 -0.97
C ARG A 42 -0.19 -12.61 -1.06
N ASP A 43 0.76 -13.52 -1.16
CA ASP A 43 0.50 -14.95 -1.28
C ASP A 43 -0.16 -15.49 0.00
N TRP A 44 0.33 -15.09 1.17
CA TRP A 44 -0.30 -15.41 2.46
C TRP A 44 -1.75 -14.88 2.56
N MET A 45 -2.01 -13.63 2.16
CA MET A 45 -3.37 -13.08 2.14
C MET A 45 -4.29 -13.88 1.21
N ALA A 46 -3.81 -14.23 0.01
CA ALA A 46 -4.56 -14.98 -0.98
C ALA A 46 -4.87 -16.42 -0.50
N GLU A 47 -3.90 -17.09 0.12
CA GLU A 47 -4.09 -18.42 0.72
C GLU A 47 -5.18 -18.39 1.80
N LEU A 48 -5.12 -17.41 2.70
CA LEU A 48 -6.13 -17.24 3.75
C LEU A 48 -7.52 -16.98 3.18
N TYR A 49 -7.66 -16.12 2.18
CA TYR A 49 -8.95 -15.92 1.54
C TYR A 49 -9.47 -17.20 0.87
N SER A 50 -8.63 -17.85 0.07
CA SER A 50 -9.02 -19.03 -0.73
C SER A 50 -9.48 -20.22 0.12
N SER A 51 -9.05 -20.30 1.38
CA SER A 51 -9.48 -21.32 2.33
C SER A 51 -10.82 -21.03 3.02
N HIS A 52 -11.36 -19.81 2.88
CA HIS A 52 -12.55 -19.37 3.64
C HIS A 52 -13.71 -18.84 2.78
N VAL A 53 -13.46 -18.32 1.57
CA VAL A 53 -14.49 -17.67 0.76
C VAL A 53 -14.46 -18.08 -0.72
N ASP A 54 -15.60 -17.97 -1.40
CA ASP A 54 -15.74 -18.35 -2.81
C ASP A 54 -15.18 -17.28 -3.77
N LEU A 55 -15.14 -16.02 -3.34
CA LEU A 55 -14.60 -14.90 -4.11
C LEU A 55 -13.88 -13.93 -3.18
N PHE A 56 -12.67 -13.56 -3.56
CA PHE A 56 -11.83 -12.61 -2.86
C PHE A 56 -11.08 -11.70 -3.84
N PRO A 57 -10.71 -10.49 -3.41
CA PRO A 57 -10.06 -9.50 -4.26
C PRO A 57 -8.56 -9.78 -4.44
N SER A 58 -8.04 -9.30 -5.56
CA SER A 58 -6.61 -8.96 -5.72
C SER A 58 -6.41 -7.45 -5.57
N GLY A 59 -5.17 -7.01 -5.37
CA GLY A 59 -4.83 -5.58 -5.35
C GLY A 59 -5.02 -4.88 -4.00
N GLU A 60 -5.23 -5.62 -2.91
CA GLU A 60 -5.39 -5.04 -1.56
C GLU A 60 -4.06 -4.71 -0.86
N LEU A 61 -2.95 -5.28 -1.33
CA LEU A 61 -1.63 -5.04 -0.76
C LEU A 61 -1.05 -3.71 -1.27
N SER A 62 -1.63 -2.61 -0.82
CA SER A 62 -1.06 -1.27 -0.97
C SER A 62 0.23 -1.12 -0.16
N TYR A 63 1.27 -0.51 -0.71
CA TYR A 63 2.54 -0.31 0.00
C TYR A 63 2.50 0.82 1.03
N TYR A 64 1.48 1.69 0.97
CA TYR A 64 1.22 2.70 1.99
C TYR A 64 -0.28 2.91 2.13
N ASP A 65 -0.89 3.54 1.12
CA ASP A 65 -2.29 3.91 1.08
C ASP A 65 -2.93 3.63 -0.29
N PHE A 66 -4.13 3.03 -0.29
CA PHE A 66 -4.81 2.63 -1.52
C PHE A 66 -5.41 3.81 -2.28
N VAL A 67 -5.66 4.94 -1.62
CA VAL A 67 -6.11 6.16 -2.31
C VAL A 67 -4.94 6.79 -3.07
N LEU A 68 -3.74 6.80 -2.49
CA LEU A 68 -2.50 7.11 -3.21
C LEU A 68 -2.27 6.18 -4.40
N ASP A 69 -2.47 4.87 -4.24
CA ASP A 69 -2.32 3.91 -5.36
C ASP A 69 -3.27 4.26 -6.51
N THR A 70 -4.50 4.67 -6.17
CA THR A 70 -5.50 5.11 -7.15
C THR A 70 -5.07 6.40 -7.85
N ALA A 71 -4.54 7.38 -7.11
CA ALA A 71 -4.03 8.62 -7.69
C ALA A 71 -2.91 8.35 -8.71
N ILE A 72 -1.96 7.48 -8.36
CA ILE A 72 -0.86 7.09 -9.26
C ILE A 72 -1.38 6.35 -10.48
N THR A 73 -2.33 5.43 -10.31
CA THR A 73 -2.97 4.71 -11.41
C THR A 73 -3.61 5.65 -12.43
N LEU A 74 -4.18 6.76 -11.96
CA LEU A 74 -4.81 7.79 -12.79
C LEU A 74 -3.83 8.88 -13.27
N GLY A 75 -2.55 8.79 -12.92
CA GLY A 75 -1.55 9.80 -13.27
C GLY A 75 -1.64 11.10 -12.48
N ALA A 76 -2.38 11.13 -11.37
CA ALA A 76 -2.49 12.26 -10.46
C ALA A 76 -1.25 12.35 -9.55
N VAL A 77 -0.10 12.65 -10.16
CA VAL A 77 1.19 12.91 -9.50
C VAL A 77 1.44 14.41 -9.54
N PRO A 78 1.41 15.13 -8.40
CA PRO A 78 1.63 16.58 -8.37
C PRO A 78 2.98 16.98 -8.97
N LYS A 79 3.03 18.11 -9.70
CA LYS A 79 4.22 18.55 -10.44
C LYS A 79 5.48 18.66 -9.57
N ARG A 80 5.33 18.93 -8.27
CA ARG A 80 6.45 19.03 -7.32
C ARG A 80 7.26 17.74 -7.17
N PHE A 81 6.68 16.58 -7.50
CA PHE A 81 7.36 15.29 -7.42
C PHE A 81 8.08 14.89 -8.72
N GLY A 82 7.91 15.68 -9.80
CA GLY A 82 8.49 15.40 -11.10
C GLY A 82 7.96 14.11 -11.73
N ASP A 83 8.79 13.45 -12.54
CA ASP A 83 8.43 12.19 -13.18
C ASP A 83 8.27 11.06 -12.15
N TYR A 84 7.27 10.20 -12.38
CA TYR A 84 7.04 9.04 -11.53
C TYR A 84 8.11 7.97 -11.76
N ARG A 85 8.94 7.73 -10.74
CA ARG A 85 10.09 6.80 -10.76
C ARG A 85 9.85 5.57 -9.87
N GLY A 86 8.60 5.11 -9.76
CA GLY A 86 8.26 3.94 -8.96
C GLY A 86 8.27 4.22 -7.45
N LEU A 87 8.89 3.32 -6.67
CA LEU A 87 8.87 3.38 -5.20
C LEU A 87 9.50 4.64 -4.62
N GLU A 88 10.50 5.23 -5.30
CA GLU A 88 11.11 6.49 -4.86
C GLU A 88 10.06 7.61 -4.79
N THR A 89 9.39 7.89 -5.92
CA THR A 89 8.34 8.91 -6.00
C THR A 89 7.14 8.55 -5.12
N TYR A 90 6.75 7.27 -5.10
CA TYR A 90 5.66 6.76 -4.27
C TYR A 90 5.84 7.13 -2.80
N PHE A 91 7.02 6.85 -2.23
CA PHE A 91 7.29 7.16 -0.82
C PHE A 91 7.55 8.64 -0.57
N GLN A 92 8.01 9.43 -1.56
CA GLN A 92 8.06 10.90 -1.43
C GLN A 92 6.66 11.51 -1.31
N MET A 93 5.68 10.99 -2.06
CA MET A 93 4.27 11.39 -1.93
C MET A 93 3.67 10.95 -0.59
N ALA A 94 4.07 9.79 -0.08
CA ALA A 94 3.51 9.23 1.15
C ALA A 94 4.11 9.76 2.46
N ARG A 95 5.38 10.19 2.45
CA ARG A 95 6.08 10.63 3.66
C ARG A 95 7.22 11.61 3.36
N GLY A 96 7.49 12.50 4.30
CA GLY A 96 8.57 13.50 4.20
C GLY A 96 8.03 14.91 4.08
N GLY A 97 8.91 15.88 3.80
CA GLY A 97 8.58 17.30 3.88
C GLY A 97 7.61 17.82 2.82
N GLN A 98 7.43 17.09 1.71
CA GLN A 98 6.54 17.48 0.60
C GLN A 98 5.36 16.51 0.41
N ALA A 99 5.16 15.58 1.36
CA ALA A 99 4.13 14.55 1.29
C ALA A 99 2.73 15.13 1.11
N LEU A 100 1.82 14.33 0.55
CA LEU A 100 0.41 14.66 0.47
C LEU A 100 -0.20 14.82 1.86
N GLU A 101 -1.30 15.58 1.94
CA GLU A 101 -2.07 15.69 3.17
C GLU A 101 -2.59 14.31 3.61
N MET A 102 -2.47 14.00 4.89
CA MET A 102 -3.02 12.78 5.47
C MET A 102 -4.25 13.12 6.31
N THR A 103 -5.39 12.50 6.00
CA THR A 103 -6.65 12.73 6.71
C THR A 103 -7.40 11.42 6.98
N LYS A 104 -8.39 11.46 7.87
CA LYS A 104 -9.17 10.28 8.24
C LYS A 104 -9.96 9.75 7.04
N TYR A 105 -9.92 8.43 6.86
CA TYR A 105 -10.79 7.75 5.91
C TYR A 105 -12.18 7.60 6.54
N PHE A 106 -13.09 8.47 6.12
CA PHE A 106 -14.44 8.59 6.66
C PHE A 106 -14.43 8.75 8.19
N ASN A 107 -15.27 7.98 8.89
CA ASN A 107 -15.38 7.95 10.34
C ASN A 107 -14.50 6.86 10.99
N THR A 108 -13.49 6.34 10.29
CA THR A 108 -12.59 5.29 10.79
C THR A 108 -11.31 5.88 11.40
N ASN A 109 -10.45 5.02 11.94
CA ASN A 109 -9.10 5.38 12.38
C ASN A 109 -8.02 5.16 11.30
N TYR A 110 -8.39 4.61 10.14
CA TYR A 110 -7.48 4.57 9.00
C TYR A 110 -7.32 5.98 8.45
N HIS A 111 -6.11 6.34 8.04
CA HIS A 111 -5.84 7.62 7.39
C HIS A 111 -5.33 7.35 5.98
N TYR A 112 -5.83 8.13 5.03
CA TYR A 112 -5.44 8.06 3.62
C TYR A 112 -4.74 9.34 3.21
N LEU A 113 -4.08 9.31 2.05
CA LEU A 113 -3.40 10.46 1.47
C LEU A 113 -4.31 11.13 0.45
N VAL A 114 -4.59 12.41 0.66
CA VAL A 114 -5.49 13.20 -0.19
C VAL A 114 -4.81 13.45 -1.54
N PRO A 115 -5.34 12.95 -2.67
CA PRO A 115 -4.82 13.26 -3.98
C PRO A 115 -5.01 14.74 -4.31
N GLU A 116 -4.04 15.33 -5.01
CA GLU A 116 -4.14 16.68 -5.55
C GLU A 116 -4.32 16.58 -7.07
N LEU A 117 -5.33 17.28 -7.60
CA LEU A 117 -5.63 17.30 -9.03
C LEU A 117 -5.16 18.63 -9.62
N GLU A 118 -4.23 18.60 -10.57
CA GLU A 118 -3.52 19.75 -11.16
C GLU A 118 -3.67 19.86 -12.68
#